data_AF-A0A1Q3N7H5-F1
#
_entry.id   AF-A0A1Q3N7H5-F1
#
_cell.length_a   1.000
_cell.length_b   1.000
_cell.length_c   1.000
_cell.angle_alpha   90.00
_cell.angle_beta   90.00
_cell.angle_gamma   90.00
#
_symmetry.space_group_name_H-M   'P 1'
#
loop_
_entity.id
_entity.type
_entity.pdbx_description
1 polymer ?
#
loop_
_entity_poly.entity_id
_entity_poly.type
_entity_poly.pdbx_seq_one_letter_code
_entity_poly.pdbx_strand_id
1 'polypeptide(L)'
;MKRIEGFTLVEIMIVIAVIGILAAIAIPAYGQYNKKAANNACLYEAKAYSSLVFTMLNDYDDDTVPFAPNPKACQSITDASTWTPDTMGKIIAISKNPGNATIECDLPDGIPCKVLP
;
A
#
# COMPACT_ATOMS: atom_id res chain seq x y z
N MET A 1 45.43 -19.33 -34.78
CA MET A 1 44.71 -18.09 -34.37
C MET A 1 43.22 -18.41 -34.35
N LYS A 2 42.57 -18.43 -33.18
CA LYS A 2 41.11 -18.58 -33.11
C LYS A 2 40.50 -17.26 -33.58
N ARG A 3 39.75 -17.27 -34.69
CA ARG A 3 38.94 -16.12 -35.08
C ARG A 3 37.90 -15.90 -34.00
N ILE A 4 37.87 -14.70 -33.42
CA ILE A 4 36.79 -14.27 -32.56
C ILE A 4 35.63 -13.95 -33.51
N GLU A 5 34.57 -14.76 -33.48
CA GLU A 5 33.32 -14.43 -34.14
C GLU A 5 32.69 -13.27 -33.37
N GLY A 6 32.69 -12.08 -33.97
CA GLY A 6 32.08 -10.90 -33.40
C GLY A 6 30.59 -10.82 -33.76
N PHE A 7 29.79 -10.24 -32.87
CA PHE A 7 28.40 -9.89 -33.14
C PHE A 7 28.29 -8.94 -34.34
N THR A 8 27.30 -9.17 -35.21
CA THR A 8 27.03 -8.28 -36.34
C THR A 8 26.30 -7.02 -35.88
N LEU A 9 26.52 -5.90 -36.57
CA LEU A 9 25.76 -4.66 -36.34
C LEU A 9 24.25 -4.87 -36.53
N VAL A 10 23.88 -5.74 -37.48
CA VAL A 10 22.48 -6.07 -37.77
C VAL A 10 21.83 -6.81 -36.59
N GLU A 11 22.53 -7.76 -35.96
CA GLU A 11 22.02 -8.44 -34.76
C GLU A 11 21.76 -7.45 -33.62
N ILE A 12 22.68 -6.51 -33.38
CA ILE A 12 22.50 -5.51 -32.33
C ILE A 12 21.31 -4.60 -32.65
N MET A 13 21.10 -4.20 -33.91
CA MET A 13 19.96 -3.36 -34.31
C MET A 13 18.59 -4.05 -34.10
N ILE A 14 18.51 -5.36 -34.36
CA ILE A 14 17.26 -6.10 -34.15
C ILE A 14 16.99 -6.26 -32.65
N VAL A 15 18.02 -6.53 -31.86
CA VAL A 15 17.89 -6.70 -30.40
C VAL A 15 17.39 -5.41 -29.74
N ILE A 16 17.95 -4.25 -30.08
CA ILE A 16 17.48 -2.97 -29.52
C ILE A 16 16.03 -2.65 -29.92
N ALA A 17 15.63 -3.02 -31.14
CA ALA A 17 14.26 -2.82 -31.61
C ALA A 17 13.26 -3.64 -30.78
N VAL A 18 13.56 -4.91 -30.52
CA VAL A 18 12.70 -5.78 -29.70
C VAL A 18 12.68 -5.32 -28.24
N ILE A 19 13.83 -4.98 -27.65
CA ILE A 19 13.90 -4.46 -26.28
C ILE A 19 13.10 -3.15 -26.14
N GLY A 20 13.17 -2.27 -27.14
CA GLY A 20 12.41 -1.02 -27.16
C GLY A 20 10.89 -1.24 -27.09
N ILE A 21 10.36 -2.20 -27.86
CA ILE A 21 8.93 -2.54 -27.84
C ILE A 21 8.53 -3.12 -26.46
N LEU A 22 9.32 -4.04 -25.91
CA LEU A 22 9.04 -4.64 -24.61
C LEU A 22 9.10 -3.59 -23.48
N ALA A 23 10.10 -2.72 -23.50
CA ALA A 23 10.28 -1.67 -22.49
C ALA A 23 9.12 -0.66 -22.51
N ALA A 24 8.61 -0.30 -23.69
CA ALA A 24 7.51 0.65 -23.83
C ALA A 24 6.22 0.18 -23.10
N ILE A 25 5.97 -1.13 -23.07
CA ILE A 25 4.81 -1.72 -22.37
C ILE A 25 5.15 -1.96 -20.89
N ALA A 26 6.34 -2.46 -20.61
CA ALA A 26 6.75 -2.88 -19.27
C ALA A 26 6.88 -1.70 -18.29
N ILE A 27 7.52 -0.60 -18.69
CA ILE A 27 7.80 0.55 -17.80
C ILE A 27 6.54 1.15 -17.16
N PRO A 28 5.47 1.53 -17.92
CA PRO A 28 4.27 2.09 -17.31
C PRO A 28 3.53 1.07 -16.44
N ALA A 29 3.54 -0.21 -16.82
CA ALA A 29 2.89 -1.27 -16.05
C ALA A 29 3.55 -1.47 -14.68
N TYR A 30 4.88 -1.55 -14.62
CA TYR A 30 5.62 -1.68 -13.35
C TYR A 30 5.35 -0.51 -12.40
N GLY A 31 5.23 0.72 -12.92
CA GLY A 31 4.84 1.87 -12.11
C GLY A 31 3.50 1.66 -11.41
N GLN A 32 2.48 1.21 -12.15
CA GLN A 32 1.14 0.98 -11.57
C GLN A 32 1.12 -0.19 -10.57
N TYR A 33 1.90 -1.24 -10.82
CA TYR A 33 2.01 -2.35 -9.86
C TYR A 33 2.63 -1.91 -8.55
N ASN A 34 3.70 -1.11 -8.59
CA ASN A 34 4.33 -0.58 -7.37
C ASN A 34 3.38 0.34 -6.59
N LYS A 35 2.60 1.19 -7.27
CA LYS A 35 1.57 2.03 -6.64
C LYS A 35 0.50 1.18 -5.95
N LYS A 36 -0.03 0.18 -6.65
CA LYS A 36 -1.06 -0.72 -6.11
C LYS A 36 -0.52 -1.53 -4.93
N ALA A 37 0.72 -2.00 -4.99
CA ALA A 37 1.37 -2.71 -3.90
C ALA A 37 1.53 -1.82 -2.66
N ALA A 38 1.97 -0.57 -2.83
CA ALA A 38 2.09 0.40 -1.73
C ALA A 38 0.71 0.69 -1.09
N ASN A 39 -0.31 0.96 -1.90
CA ASN A 39 -1.67 1.19 -1.41
C ASN A 39 -2.22 -0.01 -0.63
N ASN A 40 -2.00 -1.23 -1.14
CA ASN A 40 -2.43 -2.45 -0.46
C ASN A 40 -1.66 -2.71 0.84
N ALA A 41 -0.36 -2.40 0.88
CA ALA A 41 0.42 -2.52 2.11
C ALA A 41 -0.14 -1.61 3.21
N CYS A 42 -0.45 -0.36 2.87
CA CYS A 42 -1.11 0.56 3.79
C CYS A 42 -2.53 0.10 4.18
N LEU A 43 -3.30 -0.47 3.25
CA LEU A 43 -4.61 -1.06 3.55
C LEU A 43 -4.53 -2.16 4.62
N TYR A 44 -3.56 -3.07 4.51
CA TYR A 44 -3.41 -4.14 5.51
C TYR A 44 -2.97 -3.60 6.86
N GLU A 45 -2.10 -2.59 6.88
CA GLU A 45 -1.66 -1.92 8.11
C GLU A 45 -2.82 -1.19 8.79
N ALA A 46 -3.59 -0.40 8.05
CA ALA A 46 -4.76 0.30 8.55
C ALA A 46 -5.84 -0.67 9.03
N LYS A 47 -6.03 -1.80 8.34
CA LYS A 47 -6.98 -2.85 8.74
C LYS A 47 -6.56 -3.56 10.03
N ALA A 48 -5.27 -3.84 10.18
CA ALA A 48 -4.75 -4.43 11.42
C ALA A 48 -4.97 -3.47 12.61
N TYR A 49 -4.68 -2.18 12.40
CA TYR A 49 -4.91 -1.16 13.41
C TYR A 49 -6.40 -0.99 13.74
N SER A 50 -7.28 -0.90 12.72
CA SER A 50 -8.72 -0.74 12.94
C SER A 50 -9.35 -1.92 13.65
N SER A 51 -8.92 -3.15 13.34
CA SER A 51 -9.38 -4.35 14.05
C SER A 51 -8.97 -4.32 15.52
N LEU A 52 -7.74 -3.90 15.81
CA LEU A 52 -7.23 -3.83 17.18
C LEU A 52 -7.97 -2.74 17.99
N VAL A 53 -8.14 -1.55 17.40
CA VAL A 53 -8.91 -0.46 18.00
C VAL A 53 -10.34 -0.93 18.27
N PHE A 54 -10.99 -1.57 17.29
CA PHE A 54 -12.36 -2.06 17.45
C PHE A 54 -12.48 -3.08 18.59
N THR A 55 -11.55 -4.03 18.71
CA THR A 55 -11.58 -5.00 19.82
C THR A 55 -11.37 -4.33 21.17
N MET A 56 -10.43 -3.39 21.28
CA MET A 56 -10.12 -2.69 22.54
C MET A 56 -11.29 -1.81 22.99
N LEU A 57 -11.92 -1.09 22.06
CA LEU A 57 -13.04 -0.21 22.40
C LEU A 57 -14.33 -0.95 22.76
N ASN A 58 -14.46 -2.22 22.37
CA ASN A 58 -15.65 -3.03 22.66
C ASN A 58 -15.38 -4.08 23.76
N ASP A 59 -14.19 -4.11 24.34
CA ASP A 59 -13.93 -4.91 25.53
C ASP A 59 -14.56 -4.23 26.75
N TYR A 60 -15.43 -4.93 27.46
CA TYR A 60 -16.29 -4.35 28.51
C TYR A 60 -15.60 -4.29 29.88
N ASP A 61 -14.51 -5.03 30.06
CA ASP A 61 -13.89 -5.27 31.38
C ASP A 61 -12.48 -4.65 31.50
N ASP A 62 -11.99 -3.99 30.45
CA ASP A 62 -10.63 -3.43 30.41
C ASP A 62 -10.66 -1.94 30.00
N ASP A 63 -10.15 -1.06 30.86
CA ASP A 63 -9.96 0.38 30.58
C ASP A 63 -8.83 0.62 29.55
N THR A 64 -8.47 -0.39 28.75
CA THR A 64 -7.46 -0.28 27.70
C THR A 64 -7.94 0.60 26.57
N VAL A 65 -7.33 1.77 26.48
CA VAL A 65 -7.46 2.63 25.30
C VAL A 65 -6.53 2.17 24.19
N PRO A 66 -6.91 2.38 22.92
CA PRO A 66 -6.02 2.13 21.80
C PRO A 66 -4.72 2.93 21.92
N PHE A 67 -3.63 2.41 21.36
CA PHE A 67 -2.36 3.15 21.30
C PHE A 67 -2.21 3.93 19.99
N ALA A 68 -1.33 4.92 19.99
CA ALA A 68 -0.99 5.68 18.81
C ALA A 68 -0.33 4.77 17.73
N PRO A 69 -0.73 4.88 16.46
CA PRO A 69 -0.20 4.02 15.39
C PRO A 69 1.29 4.32 15.10
N ASN A 70 2.06 3.30 14.74
CA ASN A 70 3.45 3.45 14.26
C ASN A 70 3.56 3.00 12.79
N PRO A 71 3.09 3.82 11.84
CA PRO A 71 2.93 3.40 10.46
C PRO A 71 4.27 3.17 9.76
N LYS A 72 4.36 2.09 8.97
CA LYS A 72 5.51 1.74 8.11
C LYS A 72 5.17 1.81 6.63
N ALA A 73 4.01 1.28 6.24
CA ALA A 73 3.52 1.26 4.87
C ALA A 73 2.64 2.48 4.57
N CYS A 74 1.91 2.97 5.57
CA CYS A 74 1.22 4.25 5.50
C CYS A 74 2.17 5.43 5.80
N GLN A 75 1.88 6.58 5.23
CA GLN A 75 2.46 7.87 5.61
C GLN A 75 1.85 8.38 6.92
N SER A 76 0.54 8.19 7.08
CA SER A 76 -0.20 8.54 8.29
C SER A 76 -1.39 7.59 8.46
N ILE A 77 -1.83 7.43 9.71
CA ILE A 77 -3.03 6.72 10.12
C ILE A 77 -3.68 7.59 11.21
N THR A 78 -5.01 7.74 11.20
CA THR A 78 -5.75 8.41 12.28
C THR A 78 -5.39 7.78 13.61
N ASP A 79 -5.02 8.62 14.58
CA ASP A 79 -4.76 8.19 15.96
C ASP A 79 -6.10 8.03 16.69
N ALA A 80 -6.38 6.81 17.14
CA ALA A 80 -7.60 6.46 17.88
C ALA A 80 -7.37 6.35 19.40
N SER A 81 -6.22 6.82 19.91
CA SER A 81 -5.85 6.64 21.33
C SER A 81 -6.77 7.35 22.34
N THR A 82 -7.56 8.31 21.88
CA THR A 82 -8.54 9.03 22.71
C THR A 82 -9.97 8.56 22.47
N TRP A 83 -10.17 7.54 21.64
CA TRP A 83 -11.51 7.06 21.29
C TRP A 83 -12.09 6.22 22.41
N THR A 84 -13.41 6.22 22.46
CA THR A 84 -14.27 5.42 23.34
C THR A 84 -15.29 4.68 22.46
N PRO A 85 -16.00 3.67 22.99
CA PRO A 85 -17.08 3.02 22.26
C PRO A 85 -18.09 4.00 21.62
N ASP A 86 -18.38 5.12 22.28
CA ASP A 86 -19.34 6.12 21.78
C ASP A 86 -18.75 7.17 20.82
N THR A 87 -17.43 7.29 20.76
CA THR A 87 -16.73 8.32 19.94
C THR A 87 -15.94 7.73 18.78
N MET A 88 -15.98 6.41 18.61
CA MET A 88 -15.30 5.74 17.50
C MET A 88 -15.82 6.23 16.15
N GLY A 89 -14.90 6.42 15.21
CA GLY A 89 -15.21 6.93 13.88
C GLY A 89 -14.47 6.19 12.78
N LYS A 90 -14.16 6.90 11.70
CA LYS A 90 -13.41 6.35 10.57
C LYS A 90 -11.92 6.52 10.78
N ILE A 91 -11.17 5.43 10.68
CA ILE A 91 -9.71 5.48 10.60
C ILE A 91 -9.33 5.78 9.16
N ILE A 92 -8.63 6.89 8.97
CA ILE A 92 -8.17 7.38 7.68
C ILE A 92 -6.66 7.18 7.64
N ALA A 93 -6.19 6.47 6.62
CA ALA A 93 -4.77 6.27 6.40
C ALA A 93 -4.37 6.73 4.99
N ILE A 94 -3.16 7.28 4.86
CA ILE A 94 -2.63 7.74 3.57
C ILE A 94 -1.47 6.82 3.21
N SER A 95 -1.51 6.24 2.00
CA SER A 95 -0.41 5.39 1.53
C SER A 95 0.87 6.20 1.34
N LYS A 96 2.01 5.61 1.69
CA LYS A 96 3.33 6.18 1.38
C LYS A 96 3.62 6.08 -0.12
N ASN A 97 4.41 7.03 -0.65
CA ASN A 97 4.94 7.01 -2.01
C ASN A 97 5.67 5.67 -2.31
N PRO A 98 5.48 5.02 -3.48
CA PRO A 98 4.83 5.49 -4.70
C PRO A 98 3.29 5.50 -4.69
N GLY A 99 2.66 4.91 -3.68
CA GLY A 99 1.23 5.00 -3.47
C GLY A 99 0.77 6.43 -3.15
N ASN A 100 -0.55 6.65 -3.22
CA ASN A 100 -1.20 7.92 -2.86
C ASN A 100 -2.69 7.73 -2.53
N ALA A 101 -3.13 6.48 -2.32
CA ALA A 101 -4.52 6.23 -2.01
C ALA A 101 -4.83 6.58 -0.55
N THR A 102 -6.07 7.00 -0.32
CA THR A 102 -6.62 7.15 1.02
C THR A 102 -7.35 5.87 1.39
N ILE A 103 -7.00 5.26 2.52
CA ILE A 103 -7.69 4.09 3.05
C ILE A 103 -8.66 4.58 4.13
N GLU A 104 -9.92 4.18 4.02
CA GLU A 104 -10.95 4.48 5.01
C GLU A 104 -11.43 3.15 5.62
N CYS A 105 -11.28 3.00 6.93
CA CYS A 105 -11.84 1.91 7.72
C CYS A 105 -12.91 2.45 8.66
N ASP A 106 -14.15 1.95 8.53
CA ASP A 106 -15.29 2.44 9.31
C ASP A 106 -15.53 1.58 10.56
N LEU A 107 -15.25 2.07 11.76
CA LEU A 107 -15.39 1.26 12.97
C LEU A 107 -16.87 1.05 13.38
N PRO A 108 -17.73 2.08 13.38
CA PRO A 108 -19.16 1.92 13.64
C PRO A 108 -19.86 0.86 12.77
N ASP A 109 -19.47 0.73 11.51
CA ASP A 109 -20.08 -0.19 10.53
C ASP A 109 -19.44 -1.60 10.50
N GLY A 110 -18.71 -2.01 11.54
CA GLY A 110 -18.11 -3.35 11.63
C GLY A 110 -16.82 -3.49 10.81
N ILE A 111 -15.98 -2.45 10.81
CA ILE A 111 -14.63 -2.39 10.25
C ILE A 111 -14.47 -2.69 8.74
N PRO A 112 -15.40 -2.33 7.82
CA PRO A 112 -15.11 -2.38 6.40
C PRO A 112 -14.02 -1.36 6.06
N CYS A 113 -12.95 -1.84 5.42
CA CYS A 113 -11.87 -1.00 4.91
C CYS A 113 -11.93 -0.93 3.38
N LYS A 114 -11.91 0.28 2.82
CA LYS A 114 -11.89 0.54 1.38
C LYS A 114 -10.71 1.43 1.00
N VAL A 115 -10.18 1.18 -0.20
CA VAL A 115 -9.17 2.03 -0.81
C VAL A 115 -9.89 3.06 -1.68
N LEU A 116 -9.72 4.33 -1.35
CA LEU A 116 -10.22 5.47 -2.12
C LEU A 116 -9.10 5.97 -3.06
N PRO A 117 -9.44 6.26 -4.33
CA PRO A 117 -8.49 6.76 -5.32
C PRO A 117 -7.94 8.15 -4.97
#